data_AF-A0A0D6LHH0-F1
#
_entry.id   AF-A0A0D6LHH0-F1
#
_cell.length_a   1.000
_cell.length_b   1.000
_cell.length_c   1.000
_cell.angle_alpha   90.00
_cell.angle_beta   90.00
_cell.angle_gamma   90.00
#
_symmetry.space_group_name_H-M   'P 1'
#
loop_
_entity.id
_entity.type
_entity.pdbx_description
1 polymer ?
#
loop_
_entity_poly.entity_id
_entity_poly.type
_entity_poly.pdbx_seq_one_letter_code
_entity_poly.pdbx_strand_id
1 'polypeptide(L)'
;MTYGCQRANFYLQVEDDIEAAPEYLRVIKNYIKFNDKKPWFLMEFSELGFIGKLFRCVDVKAVTSTIALYYRFKPVDWILDDMLRSRYCALGEPHEKCLAVSFSQYLRGIGLYWIALMRNGWFFGRRS
;
A
#
# COMPACT_ATOMS: atom_id res chain seq x y z
N MET A 1 12.82 -6.16 2.52
CA MET A 1 11.41 -6.50 2.80
C MET A 1 11.27 -7.80 3.61
N THR A 2 11.62 -8.97 3.03
CA THR A 2 11.39 -10.30 3.66
C THR A 2 12.03 -10.52 5.04
N TYR A 3 13.19 -9.92 5.32
CA TYR A 3 13.85 -10.00 6.63
C TYR A 3 12.95 -9.54 7.79
N GLY A 4 12.20 -8.44 7.61
CA GLY A 4 11.32 -7.91 8.66
C GLY A 4 10.20 -8.88 9.06
N CYS A 5 9.78 -9.72 8.12
CA CYS A 5 8.72 -10.71 8.34
C CYS A 5 9.14 -11.94 9.15
N GLN A 6 10.43 -12.07 9.48
CA GLN A 6 10.88 -13.07 10.46
C GLN A 6 10.56 -12.65 11.90
N ARG A 7 10.20 -11.37 12.12
CA ARG A 7 10.03 -10.77 13.46
C ARG A 7 8.67 -10.10 13.67
N ALA A 8 7.82 -10.05 12.65
CA ALA A 8 6.54 -9.37 12.67
C ALA A 8 5.52 -10.06 11.77
N ASN A 9 4.23 -9.84 12.04
CA ASN A 9 3.13 -10.38 11.23
C ASN A 9 2.77 -9.49 10.03
N PHE A 10 3.15 -8.22 10.08
CA PHE A 10 2.85 -7.20 9.08
C PHE A 10 4.10 -6.44 8.69
N TYR A 11 4.15 -5.98 7.44
CA TYR A 11 5.23 -5.17 6.88
C TYR A 11 4.65 -3.87 6.36
N LEU A 12 5.12 -2.74 6.90
CA LEU A 12 4.75 -1.40 6.43
C LEU A 12 5.94 -0.80 5.68
N GLN A 13 5.72 -0.40 4.43
CA GLN A 13 6.71 0.30 3.63
C GLN A 13 6.68 1.81 3.94
N VAL A 14 7.83 2.35 4.30
CA VAL A 14 8.07 3.78 4.59
C VAL A 14 9.38 4.22 3.95
N GLU A 15 9.54 5.52 3.74
CA GLU A 15 10.81 6.15 3.34
C GLU A 15 11.52 6.75 4.55
N ASP A 16 12.77 7.17 4.37
CA ASP A 16 13.64 7.71 5.42
C ASP A 16 13.49 9.23 5.65
N ASP A 17 12.88 9.94 4.69
CA ASP A 17 12.70 11.40 4.70
C ASP A 17 11.28 11.87 5.06
N ILE A 18 10.47 10.97 5.62
CA ILE A 18 9.08 11.22 6.00
C ILE A 18 8.85 11.30 7.51
N GLU A 19 7.90 12.13 7.93
CA GLU A 19 7.42 12.21 9.31
C GLU A 19 6.04 11.57 9.47
N ALA A 20 5.85 10.69 10.45
CA ALA A 20 4.53 10.11 10.69
C ALA A 20 3.61 11.16 11.33
N ALA A 21 2.36 11.28 10.84
CA ALA A 21 1.37 12.10 11.53
C ALA A 21 1.13 11.61 12.97
N PRO A 22 0.67 12.50 13.86
CA PRO A 22 0.21 12.09 15.18
C PRO A 22 -0.79 10.94 15.07
N GLU A 23 -0.67 9.95 15.96
CA GLU A 23 -1.54 8.77 16.01
C GLU A 23 -1.48 7.81 14.80
N TYR A 24 -0.55 8.00 13.86
CA TYR A 24 -0.48 7.20 12.64
C TYR A 24 -0.46 5.68 12.90
N LEU A 25 0.38 5.20 13.83
CA LEU A 25 0.42 3.78 14.19
C LEU A 25 -0.87 3.30 14.87
N ARG A 26 -1.55 4.15 15.66
CA ARG A 26 -2.83 3.80 16.30
C ARG A 26 -3.90 3.60 15.24
N VAL A 27 -3.96 4.48 14.25
CA VAL A 27 -4.88 4.38 13.10
C VAL A 27 -4.63 3.07 12.34
N ILE A 28 -3.37 2.76 12.00
CA ILE A 28 -3.02 1.50 11.32
C ILE A 28 -3.50 0.28 12.12
N LYS A 29 -3.18 0.21 13.42
CA LYS A 29 -3.58 -0.93 14.27
C LYS A 29 -5.09 -1.10 14.34
N ASN A 30 -5.82 0.00 14.50
CA ASN A 30 -7.28 -0.02 14.53
C ASN A 30 -7.86 -0.47 13.18
N TYR A 31 -7.26 -0.05 12.08
CA TYR A 31 -7.70 -0.41 10.73
C TYR A 31 -7.45 -1.88 10.40
N ILE A 32 -6.30 -2.43 10.83
CA ILE A 32 -6.03 -3.87 10.77
C ILE A 32 -7.12 -4.63 11.53
N LYS A 33 -7.41 -4.24 12.78
CA LYS A 33 -8.42 -4.89 13.62
C LYS A 33 -9.82 -4.79 13.03
N PHE A 34 -10.17 -3.65 12.45
CA PHE A 34 -11.47 -3.43 11.80
C PHE A 34 -11.68 -4.38 10.61
N ASN A 35 -10.61 -4.70 9.88
CA ASN A 35 -10.65 -5.54 8.69
C ASN A 35 -10.19 -6.98 8.91
N ASP A 36 -10.03 -7.41 10.16
CA ASP A 36 -9.50 -8.74 10.52
C ASP A 36 -10.35 -9.89 9.94
N LYS A 37 -11.67 -9.67 9.79
CA LYS A 37 -12.63 -10.64 9.24
C LYS A 37 -12.68 -10.66 7.71
N LYS A 38 -12.06 -9.71 7.02
CA LYS A 38 -12.11 -9.59 5.56
C LYS A 38 -10.76 -9.96 4.96
N PRO A 39 -10.70 -10.76 3.88
CA PRO A 39 -9.45 -10.97 3.18
C PRO A 39 -9.03 -9.67 2.48
N TRP A 40 -7.79 -9.26 2.68
CA TRP A 40 -7.16 -8.12 2.01
C TRP A 40 -5.70 -8.45 1.67
N PHE A 41 -5.17 -7.85 0.62
CA PHE A 41 -3.78 -8.06 0.18
C PHE A 41 -2.88 -6.87 0.53
N LEU A 42 -3.40 -5.66 0.35
CA LEU A 42 -2.72 -4.40 0.58
C LEU A 42 -3.66 -3.44 1.30
N MET A 43 -3.16 -2.78 2.34
CA MET A 43 -3.76 -1.58 2.90
C MET A 43 -2.88 -0.38 2.57
N GLU A 44 -3.51 0.71 2.17
CA GLU A 44 -2.82 1.95 1.84
C GLU A 44 -3.19 3.06 2.80
N PHE A 45 -2.15 3.77 3.25
CA PHE A 45 -2.22 4.90 4.17
C PHE A 45 -1.54 6.16 3.61
N SER A 46 -1.08 6.12 2.37
CA SER A 46 -0.54 7.26 1.64
C SER A 46 -0.79 7.11 0.15
N GLU A 47 -1.22 8.19 -0.49
CA GLU A 47 -1.40 8.29 -1.94
C GLU A 47 -0.06 8.49 -2.68
N LEU A 48 1.03 8.73 -1.95
CA LEU A 48 2.37 8.93 -2.50
C LEU A 48 3.06 7.59 -2.78
N GLY A 49 3.02 7.18 -4.05
CA GLY A 49 3.83 6.09 -4.59
C GLY A 49 3.78 4.81 -3.74
N PHE A 50 4.92 4.17 -3.52
CA PHE A 50 5.06 2.90 -2.81
C PHE A 50 5.18 3.07 -1.28
N ILE A 51 4.95 4.29 -0.77
CA ILE A 51 5.01 4.64 0.65
C ILE A 51 3.64 4.35 1.30
N GLY A 52 3.65 4.05 2.60
CA GLY A 52 2.43 3.83 3.38
C GLY A 52 1.68 2.57 2.94
N LYS A 53 2.39 1.60 2.36
CA LYS A 53 1.84 0.33 1.86
C LYS A 53 2.05 -0.75 2.92
N LEU A 54 0.96 -1.28 3.46
CA LEU A 54 0.97 -2.31 4.49
C LEU A 54 0.58 -3.66 3.88
N PHE A 55 1.43 -4.66 4.12
CA PHE A 55 1.25 -6.04 3.66
C PHE A 55 1.25 -7.00 4.85
N ARG A 56 0.54 -8.11 4.70
CA ARG A 56 0.74 -9.27 5.59
C ARG A 56 2.04 -9.96 5.23
N CYS A 57 2.76 -10.47 6.22
CA CYS A 57 4.05 -11.08 5.97
C CYS A 57 4.01 -12.33 5.08
N VAL A 58 2.88 -13.03 5.06
CA VAL A 58 2.62 -14.14 4.12
C VAL A 58 2.63 -13.69 2.65
N ASP A 59 2.22 -12.44 2.38
CA ASP A 59 2.11 -11.86 1.04
C ASP A 59 3.40 -11.15 0.60
N VAL A 60 4.24 -10.71 1.56
CA VAL A 60 5.48 -9.96 1.29
C VAL A 60 6.47 -10.71 0.40
N LYS A 61 6.54 -12.05 0.51
CA LYS A 61 7.42 -12.84 -0.36
C LYS A 61 7.03 -12.71 -1.83
N ALA A 62 5.74 -12.77 -2.13
CA ALA A 62 5.25 -12.60 -3.50
C ALA A 62 5.58 -11.19 -4.02
N VAL A 63 5.31 -10.16 -3.21
CA VAL A 63 5.62 -8.75 -3.56
C VAL A 63 7.11 -8.57 -3.85
N THR A 64 7.97 -9.04 -2.95
CA THR A 64 9.43 -8.89 -3.08
C THR A 64 9.95 -9.61 -4.32
N SER A 65 9.45 -10.81 -4.61
CA SER A 65 9.84 -11.56 -5.82
C SER A 65 9.40 -10.85 -7.10
N THR A 66 8.17 -10.33 -7.15
CA THR A 66 7.68 -9.56 -8.30
C THR A 66 8.52 -8.31 -8.53
N ILE A 67 8.87 -7.57 -7.48
CA ILE A 67 9.78 -6.42 -7.58
C ILE A 67 11.14 -6.86 -8.13
N ALA A 68 11.74 -7.91 -7.57
CA ALA A 68 13.05 -8.41 -8.01
C ALA A 68 13.07 -8.85 -9.49
N LEU A 69 11.94 -9.35 -10.02
CA LEU A 69 11.82 -9.72 -11.42
C LEU A 69 11.72 -8.51 -12.36
N TYR A 70 11.01 -7.45 -11.95
CA TYR A 70 10.63 -6.36 -12.85
C TYR A 70 11.34 -5.02 -12.61
N TYR A 71 12.17 -4.89 -11.56
CA TYR A 71 12.77 -3.60 -11.15
C TYR A 71 13.59 -2.90 -12.25
N ARG A 72 14.12 -3.65 -13.23
CA ARG A 72 14.87 -3.08 -14.36
C ARG A 72 14.00 -2.54 -15.48
N PHE A 73 12.72 -2.92 -15.52
CA PHE A 73 11.80 -2.59 -16.61
C PHE A 73 10.81 -1.50 -16.23
N LYS A 74 10.43 -1.44 -14.94
CA LYS A 74 9.40 -0.54 -14.45
C LYS A 74 9.75 -0.02 -13.04
N PRO A 75 9.33 1.20 -12.68
CA PRO A 75 9.41 1.66 -11.30
C PRO A 75 8.51 0.81 -10.40
N VAL A 76 8.85 0.75 -9.11
CA VAL A 76 8.19 -0.12 -8.12
C VAL A 76 6.69 0.13 -8.01
N ASP A 77 6.24 1.37 -8.16
CA ASP A 77 4.82 1.76 -8.15
C ASP A 77 4.04 1.07 -9.26
N TRP A 78 4.60 1.06 -10.47
CA TRP A 78 3.98 0.43 -11.63
C TRP A 78 3.98 -1.09 -11.51
N ILE A 79 5.04 -1.66 -10.91
CA ILE A 79 5.10 -3.10 -10.63
C ILE A 79 4.00 -3.49 -9.64
N LEU A 80 3.78 -2.70 -8.59
CA LEU A 80 2.71 -2.94 -7.63
C LEU A 80 1.33 -2.82 -8.28
N ASP A 81 1.11 -1.78 -9.10
CA ASP A 81 -0.15 -1.59 -9.83
C ASP A 81 -0.44 -2.78 -10.76
N ASP A 82 0.56 -3.19 -11.56
CA ASP A 82 0.45 -4.37 -12.42
C ASP A 82 0.12 -5.63 -11.62
N MET A 83 0.75 -5.82 -10.45
CA MET A 83 0.50 -6.95 -9.57
C MET A 83 -0.94 -6.94 -9.03
N LEU A 84 -1.45 -5.79 -8.60
CA LEU A 84 -2.83 -5.63 -8.13
C LEU A 84 -3.83 -5.90 -9.26
N ARG A 85 -3.56 -5.34 -10.46
CA ARG A 85 -4.36 -5.58 -11.66
C ARG A 85 -4.41 -7.08 -11.97
N SER A 86 -3.27 -7.76 -12.00
CA SER A 86 -3.21 -9.21 -12.26
C SER A 86 -3.92 -10.05 -11.19
N ARG A 87 -4.03 -9.57 -9.95
CA ARG A 87 -4.74 -10.30 -8.88
C ARG A 87 -6.25 -10.13 -8.90
N TYR A 88 -6.74 -8.96 -9.33
CA TYR A 88 -8.14 -8.59 -9.16
C TYR A 88 -8.92 -8.41 -10.47
N CYS A 89 -8.23 -8.36 -11.62
CA CYS A 89 -8.87 -8.23 -12.92
C CYS A 89 -8.97 -9.56 -13.66
N ALA A 90 -10.16 -9.82 -14.22
CA ALA A 90 -10.33 -10.83 -15.24
C ALA A 90 -9.78 -10.35 -16.60
N LEU A 91 -9.38 -11.29 -17.45
CA LEU A 91 -8.92 -10.99 -18.81
C LEU A 91 -10.05 -10.36 -19.63
N GLY A 92 -9.75 -9.24 -20.30
CA GLY A 92 -10.70 -8.54 -21.17
C GLY A 92 -11.63 -7.55 -20.47
N GLU A 93 -11.59 -7.44 -19.14
CA GLU A 93 -12.33 -6.40 -18.42
C GLU A 93 -11.68 -5.02 -18.63
N PRO A 94 -12.47 -3.95 -18.85
CA PRO A 94 -11.95 -2.59 -18.93
C PRO A 94 -11.38 -2.13 -17.59
N HIS A 95 -10.33 -1.30 -17.65
CA HIS A 95 -9.58 -0.83 -16.49
C HIS A 95 -10.46 -0.17 -15.41
N GLU A 96 -11.53 0.51 -15.79
CA GLU A 96 -12.45 1.18 -14.87
C GLU A 96 -13.18 0.22 -13.92
N LYS A 97 -13.61 -0.95 -14.42
CA LYS A 97 -14.28 -1.98 -13.61
C LYS A 97 -13.31 -2.69 -12.67
N CYS A 98 -12.08 -2.88 -13.14
CA CYS A 98 -10.97 -3.42 -12.37
C CYS A 98 -10.65 -2.59 -11.12
N LEU A 99 -10.63 -1.26 -11.28
CA LEU A 99 -10.40 -0.35 -10.17
C LEU A 99 -11.46 -0.55 -9.07
N ALA A 100 -12.74 -0.67 -9.43
CA ALA A 100 -13.83 -0.86 -8.48
C ALA A 100 -13.72 -2.17 -7.65
N VAL A 101 -13.29 -3.28 -8.26
CA VAL A 101 -13.04 -4.56 -7.56
C VAL A 101 -11.80 -4.49 -6.69
N SER A 102 -10.73 -3.88 -7.21
CA SER A 102 -9.52 -3.57 -6.44
C SER A 102 -9.91 -2.79 -5.19
N PHE A 103 -10.67 -1.69 -5.28
CA PHE A 103 -11.13 -0.87 -4.15
C PHE A 103 -11.93 -1.61 -3.04
N SER A 104 -12.49 -2.78 -3.31
CA SER A 104 -13.21 -3.58 -2.29
C SER A 104 -12.26 -4.47 -1.46
N GLN A 105 -11.11 -4.87 -2.04
CA GLN A 105 -10.12 -5.78 -1.42
C GLN A 105 -8.76 -5.10 -1.12
N TYR A 106 -8.51 -3.97 -1.79
CA TYR A 106 -7.57 -2.91 -1.45
C TYR A 106 -8.34 -1.91 -0.60
N LEU A 107 -7.95 -1.87 0.66
CA LEU A 107 -8.62 -1.05 1.65
C LEU A 107 -7.81 0.24 1.79
N ARG A 108 -8.32 1.34 1.22
CA ARG A 108 -7.83 2.67 1.60
C ARG A 108 -8.26 2.92 3.03
N GLY A 109 -7.29 2.99 3.94
CA GLY A 109 -7.51 3.60 5.25
C GLY A 109 -8.21 4.94 5.00
N ILE A 110 -9.34 5.17 5.66
CA ILE A 110 -10.18 6.38 5.54
C ILE A 110 -9.28 7.56 5.19
N GLY A 111 -9.38 8.07 3.96
CA GLY A 111 -8.58 9.21 3.53
C GLY A 111 -8.86 10.33 4.52
N LEU A 112 -7.87 10.70 5.34
CA LEU A 112 -7.84 11.89 6.20
C LEU A 112 -6.66 11.97 7.20
N TYR A 113 -5.70 11.04 7.22
CA TYR A 113 -4.51 11.20 8.06
C TYR A 113 -3.25 11.09 7.22
N TRP A 114 -2.90 12.25 6.67
CA TRP A 114 -1.69 12.57 5.93
C TRP A 114 -0.46 11.97 6.61
N ILE A 115 0.26 11.09 5.92
CA ILE A 115 1.66 10.85 6.24
C ILE A 115 2.46 12.05 5.71
N ALA A 116 3.29 12.61 6.59
CA ALA A 116 4.47 13.39 6.29
C ALA A 116 4.32 14.79 5.73
N LEU A 117 4.64 15.74 6.62
CA LEU A 117 5.56 16.81 6.24
C LEU A 117 6.84 16.17 5.69
N MET A 118 7.07 16.32 4.38
CA MET A 118 8.44 16.28 3.83
C MET A 118 9.24 17.38 4.54
N ARG A 119 10.48 17.11 4.96
CA ARG A 119 11.37 18.07 5.67
C ARG A 119 11.47 19.47 5.05
N ASN A 120 11.05 19.65 3.79
CA ASN A 120 11.13 20.88 3.00
C ASN A 120 9.79 21.52 2.60
N GLY A 121 8.67 21.23 3.29
CA GLY A 121 7.49 22.11 3.28
C GLY A 121 6.60 22.11 2.02
N TRP A 122 6.60 21.04 1.21
CA TRP A 122 5.68 20.93 0.07
C TRP A 122 4.34 20.31 0.48
N PHE A 123 3.30 21.14 0.55
CA PHE A 123 1.90 20.70 0.66
C PHE A 123 1.38 20.29 -0.72
N PHE A 124 1.20 19.00 -0.98
CA PHE A 124 0.37 18.55 -2.10
C PHE A 124 -1.09 18.47 -1.65
N GLY A 125 -1.75 19.63 -1.61
CA GLY A 125 -3.20 19.71 -1.47
C GLY A 125 -3.89 19.62 -2.83
N ARG A 126 -5.00 18.88 -2.91
CA ARG A 126 -6.16 19.38 -3.65
C ARG A 126 -7.13 19.98 -2.64
N ARG A 127 -7.27 21.31 -2.71
CA ARG A 127 -8.47 22.02 -2.26
C ARG A 127 -9.65 21.61 -3.16
N SER A 128 -10.83 21.69 -2.56
CA SER A 128 -12.20 21.46 -3.06
C SER A 128 -12.63 20.01 -3.16
#